data_AF-K9NVA3-F1
#
_entry.id   AF-K9NVA3-F1
#
_cell.length_a   1.000
_cell.length_b   1.000
_cell.length_c   1.000
_cell.angle_alpha   90.00
_cell.angle_beta   90.00
_cell.angle_gamma   90.00
#
_symmetry.space_group_name_H-M   'P 1'
#
loop_
_entity.id
_entity.type
_entity.pdbx_description
1 polymer ?
#
loop_
_entity_poly.entity_id
_entity_poly.type
_entity_poly.pdbx_seq_one_letter_code
_entity_poly.pdbx_strand_id
1 'polypeptide(L)'
;MAMKAMKAIKAKKSGKSLGKGMKKKAKRVSKVSYEESVAKSSVFRGTKRTTGGGLTKSGLVKNKVGKVVSKKKHEFGKKIYNKGIKRWIEAVMKARKALNLKGYVSVGGSSAPGKALLTKARALYKK
;
A
#
# COMPACT_ATOMS: atom_id res chain seq x y z
N MET A 1 -34.21 30.01 -65.68
CA MET A 1 -33.04 30.89 -65.91
C MET A 1 -33.19 32.14 -65.06
N ALA A 2 -32.18 32.46 -64.25
CA ALA A 2 -31.76 33.81 -63.81
C ALA A 2 -31.02 33.70 -62.47
N MET A 3 -29.70 33.49 -62.52
CA MET A 3 -28.78 33.73 -61.40
C MET A 3 -28.46 35.22 -61.32
N LYS A 4 -28.65 35.85 -60.15
CA LYS A 4 -28.02 37.11 -59.71
C LYS A 4 -28.49 37.36 -58.25
N ALA A 5 -27.72 37.74 -57.25
CA ALA A 5 -26.35 38.21 -57.14
C ALA A 5 -25.90 38.05 -55.67
N MET A 6 -24.61 37.75 -55.48
CA MET A 6 -23.91 37.90 -54.20
C MET A 6 -23.68 39.39 -53.92
N LYS A 7 -24.02 39.90 -52.72
CA LYS A 7 -23.51 41.19 -52.23
C LYS A 7 -23.19 41.13 -50.73
N ALA A 8 -21.96 41.54 -50.44
CA ALA A 8 -21.24 41.45 -49.18
C ALA A 8 -21.95 42.04 -47.95
N ILE A 9 -21.80 41.36 -46.80
CA ILE A 9 -21.86 42.00 -45.48
C ILE A 9 -20.57 41.71 -44.71
N LYS A 10 -20.03 42.80 -44.19
CA LYS A 10 -18.71 43.06 -43.61
C LYS A 10 -18.25 42.08 -42.53
N ALA A 11 -16.97 41.75 -42.59
CA ALA A 11 -16.18 41.38 -41.43
C ALA A 11 -16.27 42.45 -40.33
N LYS A 12 -16.60 42.04 -39.09
CA LYS A 12 -16.37 42.84 -37.89
C LYS A 12 -15.57 42.02 -36.89
N LYS A 13 -14.28 42.32 -36.83
CA LYS A 13 -13.35 41.88 -35.80
C LYS A 13 -13.66 42.62 -34.50
N SER A 14 -13.46 41.94 -33.38
CA SER A 14 -13.33 42.43 -31.98
C SER A 14 -14.61 42.68 -31.17
N GLY A 15 -14.68 41.99 -30.02
CA GLY A 15 -15.73 42.14 -29.01
C GLY A 15 -15.56 41.23 -27.78
N LYS A 16 -14.43 41.36 -27.07
CA LYS A 16 -14.21 41.09 -25.63
C LYS A 16 -14.79 39.81 -24.99
N SER A 17 -13.85 38.94 -24.63
CA SER A 17 -13.88 37.98 -23.53
C SER A 17 -14.60 38.45 -22.26
N LEU A 18 -15.84 38.02 -22.00
CA LEU A 18 -16.47 38.18 -20.67
C LEU A 18 -17.41 37.02 -20.31
N GLY A 19 -17.00 35.78 -20.56
CA GLY A 19 -17.43 34.66 -19.73
C GLY A 19 -16.43 34.54 -18.58
N LYS A 20 -16.54 35.39 -17.55
CA LYS A 20 -15.68 35.34 -16.36
C LYS A 20 -15.98 34.01 -15.67
N GLY A 21 -15.28 32.95 -16.09
CA GLY A 21 -15.42 31.61 -15.56
C GLY A 21 -15.42 31.74 -14.05
N MET A 22 -16.56 31.42 -13.43
CA MET A 22 -16.73 31.52 -12.01
C MET A 22 -15.66 30.62 -11.40
N LYS A 23 -14.54 31.19 -10.96
CA LYS A 23 -13.45 30.44 -10.34
C LYS A 23 -14.06 29.84 -9.10
N LYS A 24 -14.55 28.59 -9.19
CA LYS A 24 -15.07 27.86 -8.05
C LYS A 24 -13.96 27.93 -7.02
N LYS A 25 -14.22 28.61 -5.90
CA LYS A 25 -13.26 28.66 -4.78
C LYS A 25 -12.86 27.21 -4.51
N ALA A 26 -11.57 26.91 -4.67
CA ALA A 26 -11.08 25.56 -4.48
C ALA A 26 -11.57 25.08 -3.11
N LYS A 27 -12.32 23.96 -3.09
CA LYS A 27 -12.89 23.44 -1.85
C LYS A 27 -11.74 23.19 -0.87
N ARG A 28 -11.78 23.79 0.31
CA ARG A 28 -10.71 23.64 1.31
C ARG A 28 -10.55 22.16 1.65
N VAL A 29 -9.46 21.57 1.20
CA VAL A 29 -9.14 20.16 1.48
C VAL A 29 -8.90 20.03 2.99
N SER A 30 -9.58 19.08 3.63
CA SER A 30 -9.42 18.83 5.07
C SER A 30 -7.96 18.53 5.42
N LYS A 31 -7.45 19.11 6.52
CA LYS A 31 -6.10 18.81 7.04
C LYS A 31 -6.00 17.36 7.57
N VAL A 32 -7.13 16.81 8.03
CA VAL A 32 -7.26 15.45 8.57
C VAL A 32 -7.80 14.50 7.49
N SER A 33 -7.27 13.29 7.46
CA SER A 33 -7.80 12.18 6.65
C SER A 33 -8.78 11.36 7.48
N TYR A 34 -10.08 11.47 7.21
CA TYR A 34 -11.11 10.68 7.89
C TYR A 34 -11.31 9.30 7.28
N GLU A 35 -10.97 9.14 5.99
CA GLU A 35 -11.09 7.86 5.30
C GLU A 35 -10.00 6.88 5.75
N GLU A 36 -10.37 5.85 6.50
CA GLU A 36 -9.42 4.94 7.13
C GLU A 36 -8.55 4.16 6.15
N SER A 37 -9.11 3.77 5.00
CA SER A 37 -8.46 2.96 3.95
C SER A 37 -7.21 3.65 3.40
N VAL A 38 -7.28 4.97 3.18
CA VAL A 38 -6.22 5.77 2.57
C VAL A 38 -5.55 6.72 3.55
N ALA A 39 -6.05 6.90 4.77
CA ALA A 39 -5.56 7.91 5.71
C ALA A 39 -4.03 7.88 5.89
N LYS A 40 -3.47 6.69 6.17
CA LYS A 40 -2.02 6.54 6.38
C LYS A 40 -1.23 6.80 5.09
N SER A 41 -1.74 6.36 3.94
CA SER A 41 -1.11 6.61 2.64
C SER A 41 -1.11 8.10 2.29
N SER A 42 -2.24 8.78 2.48
CA SER A 42 -2.42 10.21 2.22
C SER A 42 -1.52 11.08 3.10
N VAL A 43 -1.41 10.76 4.39
CA VAL A 43 -0.50 11.46 5.31
C VAL A 43 0.96 11.20 4.97
N PHE A 44 1.31 9.97 4.59
CA PHE A 44 2.67 9.63 4.21
C PHE A 44 3.09 10.32 2.90
N ARG A 45 2.17 10.42 1.92
CA ARG A 45 2.33 11.19 0.67
C ARG A 45 2.38 12.71 0.92
N GLY A 46 1.78 13.19 2.00
CA GLY A 46 1.72 14.61 2.36
C GLY A 46 0.50 15.35 1.81
N THR A 47 -0.47 14.65 1.23
CA THR A 47 -1.75 15.27 0.79
C THR A 47 -2.62 15.69 1.99
N LYS A 48 -2.33 15.14 3.17
CA LYS A 48 -3.02 15.38 4.43
C LYS A 48 -2.00 15.50 5.57
N ARG A 49 -2.35 16.25 6.62
CA ARG A 49 -1.46 16.51 7.76
C ARG A 49 -1.49 15.38 8.79
N THR A 50 -2.69 14.89 9.12
CA THR A 50 -2.91 13.84 10.13
C THR A 50 -3.96 12.83 9.67
N THR A 51 -3.92 11.63 10.24
CA THR A 51 -5.01 10.63 10.12
C THR A 51 -6.12 10.96 11.11
N GLY A 52 -7.31 10.38 10.96
CA GLY A 52 -8.39 10.48 11.96
C GLY A 52 -7.95 10.12 13.38
N GLY A 53 -7.04 9.15 13.53
CA GLY A 53 -6.42 8.79 14.81
C GLY A 53 -5.17 9.59 15.22
N GLY A 54 -4.95 10.78 14.66
CA GLY A 54 -3.88 11.70 15.08
C GLY A 54 -2.46 11.39 14.61
N LEU A 55 -2.22 10.31 13.85
CA LEU A 55 -0.89 9.99 13.33
C LEU A 55 -0.44 11.01 12.27
N THR A 56 0.81 11.48 12.41
CA THR A 56 1.54 12.32 11.45
C THR A 56 2.48 11.47 10.59
N LYS A 57 3.09 12.08 9.57
CA LYS A 57 4.06 11.41 8.67
C LYS A 57 5.23 10.77 9.43
N SER A 58 5.75 11.38 10.49
CA SER A 58 6.87 10.85 11.29
C SER A 58 6.51 9.56 12.04
N GLY A 59 5.23 9.36 12.36
CA GLY A 59 4.73 8.14 13.01
C GLY A 59 4.43 6.99 12.04
N LEU A 60 4.66 7.17 10.75
CA LEU A 60 4.33 6.21 9.70
C LEU A 60 5.59 5.67 9.00
N VAL A 61 5.51 4.44 8.53
CA VAL A 61 6.58 3.77 7.79
C VAL A 61 5.99 2.88 6.70
N LYS A 62 6.71 2.74 5.58
CA LYS A 62 6.38 1.82 4.50
C LYS A 62 7.00 0.45 4.78
N ASN A 63 6.20 -0.62 4.75
CA ASN A 63 6.69 -1.98 4.90
C ASN A 63 7.25 -2.53 3.57
N LYS A 64 7.83 -3.75 3.59
CA LYS A 64 8.41 -4.40 2.39
C LYS A 64 7.41 -4.59 1.25
N VAL A 65 6.13 -4.80 1.57
CA VAL A 65 5.03 -4.99 0.60
C VAL A 65 4.52 -3.64 0.06
N GLY A 66 5.05 -2.52 0.56
CA GLY A 66 4.70 -1.17 0.15
C GLY A 66 3.49 -0.57 0.89
N LYS A 67 2.92 -1.27 1.86
CA LYS A 67 1.83 -0.78 2.72
C LYS A 67 2.36 0.18 3.78
N VAL A 68 1.68 1.32 3.95
CA VAL A 68 1.98 2.29 5.01
C VAL A 68 1.32 1.84 6.32
N VAL A 69 2.14 1.65 7.34
CA VAL A 69 1.73 1.24 8.70
C VAL A 69 2.29 2.22 9.73
N SER A 70 1.81 2.16 10.97
CA SER A 70 2.43 2.94 12.04
C SER A 70 3.79 2.34 12.43
N LYS A 71 4.76 3.20 12.73
CA LYS A 71 6.11 2.81 13.16
C LYS A 71 6.07 1.89 14.38
N LYS A 72 5.23 2.20 15.36
CA LYS A 72 4.97 1.36 16.55
C LYS A 72 4.53 -0.05 16.19
N LYS A 73 3.59 -0.22 15.24
CA LYS A 73 3.13 -1.55 14.79
C LYS A 73 4.24 -2.31 14.06
N HIS A 74 5.03 -1.62 13.25
CA HIS A 74 6.17 -2.23 12.54
C HIS A 74 7.24 -2.76 13.50
N GLU A 75 7.63 -1.96 14.49
CA GLU A 75 8.61 -2.36 15.51
C GLU A 75 8.10 -3.51 16.38
N PHE A 76 6.82 -3.47 16.78
CA PHE A 76 6.21 -4.56 17.54
C PHE A 76 6.24 -5.89 16.76
N GLY A 77 5.92 -5.86 15.46
CA GLY A 77 6.03 -7.04 14.60
C GLY A 77 7.45 -7.59 14.52
N LYS A 78 8.46 -6.72 14.40
CA LYS A 78 9.88 -7.12 14.43
C LYS A 78 10.27 -7.74 15.77
N LYS A 79 9.82 -7.18 16.89
CA LYS A 79 10.08 -7.70 18.24
C LYS A 79 9.51 -9.12 18.39
N ILE A 80 8.26 -9.35 17.99
CA ILE A 80 7.64 -10.69 18.02
C ILE A 80 8.41 -11.66 17.13
N TYR A 81 8.76 -11.24 15.91
CA TYR A 81 9.51 -12.09 14.99
C TYR A 81 10.84 -12.56 15.59
N ASN A 82 11.57 -11.63 16.20
CA ASN A 82 12.87 -11.92 16.83
C ASN A 82 12.75 -12.71 18.14
N LYS A 83 11.61 -12.63 18.86
CA LYS A 83 11.43 -13.32 20.15
C LYS A 83 11.42 -14.86 20.03
N GLY A 84 10.99 -15.41 18.89
CA GLY A 84 10.96 -16.86 18.73
C GLY A 84 10.56 -17.38 17.36
N ILE A 85 9.76 -16.62 16.61
CA ILE A 85 9.30 -17.02 15.27
C ILE A 85 10.50 -17.25 14.33
N LYS A 86 11.49 -16.37 14.37
CA LYS A 86 12.72 -16.48 13.57
C LYS A 86 13.42 -17.83 13.78
N ARG A 87 13.62 -18.21 15.04
CA ARG A 87 14.31 -19.46 15.43
C ARG A 87 13.59 -20.70 14.90
N TRP A 88 12.25 -20.71 15.00
CA TRP A 88 11.44 -21.80 14.45
C TRP A 88 11.52 -21.89 12.91
N ILE A 89 11.42 -20.76 12.22
CA ILE A 89 11.52 -20.71 10.75
C ILE A 89 12.89 -21.23 10.30
N GLU A 90 13.97 -20.80 10.96
CA GLU A 90 15.32 -21.28 10.67
C GLU A 90 15.47 -22.80 10.90
N ALA A 91 14.90 -23.33 11.98
CA ALA A 91 14.89 -24.77 12.25
C ALA A 91 14.15 -25.55 11.15
N VAL A 92 12.98 -25.06 10.71
CA VAL A 92 12.21 -25.67 9.61
C VAL A 92 12.97 -25.60 8.30
N MET A 93 13.61 -24.48 7.98
CA MET A 93 14.42 -24.35 6.77
C MET A 93 15.61 -25.32 6.77
N LYS A 94 16.32 -25.45 7.90
CA LYS A 94 17.43 -26.41 8.05
C LYS A 94 16.93 -27.85 7.92
N ALA A 95 15.82 -28.20 8.57
CA ALA A 95 15.20 -29.52 8.49
C ALA A 95 14.80 -29.86 7.04
N ARG A 96 14.21 -28.91 6.32
CA ARG A 96 13.78 -29.08 4.93
C ARG A 96 14.96 -29.32 4.00
N LYS A 97 16.06 -28.56 4.17
CA LYS A 97 17.32 -28.78 3.45
C LYS A 97 17.91 -30.17 3.76
N ALA A 98 17.94 -30.56 5.04
CA ALA A 98 18.45 -31.85 5.49
C ALA A 98 17.60 -33.07 5.10
N LEU A 99 16.39 -32.86 4.57
CA LEU A 99 15.50 -33.90 4.03
C LEU A 99 15.34 -33.78 2.51
N ASN A 100 16.03 -32.84 1.86
CA ASN A 100 15.96 -32.56 0.43
C ASN A 100 14.52 -32.43 -0.12
N LEU A 101 13.60 -31.87 0.67
CA LEU A 101 12.20 -31.77 0.27
C LEU A 101 12.02 -30.65 -0.76
N LYS A 102 11.45 -31.00 -1.92
CA LYS A 102 11.08 -30.08 -3.00
C LYS A 102 9.56 -29.88 -3.05
N GLY A 103 9.10 -28.75 -3.57
CA GLY A 103 7.67 -28.42 -3.63
C GLY A 103 7.05 -28.15 -2.25
N TYR A 104 5.71 -28.16 -2.21
CA TYR A 104 4.95 -27.93 -0.99
C TYR A 104 4.89 -29.20 -0.12
N VAL A 105 5.19 -29.06 1.17
CA VAL A 105 5.05 -30.14 2.16
C VAL A 105 4.45 -29.53 3.43
N SER A 106 3.33 -30.09 3.89
CA SER A 106 2.69 -29.68 5.13
C SER A 106 3.55 -30.05 6.34
N VAL A 107 3.86 -29.08 7.20
CA VAL A 107 4.62 -29.33 8.43
C VAL A 107 3.71 -30.09 9.40
N GLY A 108 4.03 -31.34 9.70
CA GLY A 108 3.23 -32.17 10.61
C GLY A 108 1.91 -32.70 10.03
N GLY A 109 1.76 -32.70 8.70
CA GLY A 109 0.57 -33.25 8.05
C GLY A 109 0.47 -34.78 8.11
N SER A 110 -0.52 -35.35 7.43
CA SER A 110 -0.72 -36.81 7.33
C SER A 110 0.36 -37.52 6.52
N SER A 111 1.03 -36.81 5.61
CA SER A 111 2.09 -37.35 4.75
C SER A 111 3.35 -37.70 5.54
N ALA A 112 3.98 -38.82 5.19
CA ALA A 112 5.25 -39.26 5.76
C ALA A 112 6.35 -38.16 5.76
N PRO A 113 6.61 -37.43 4.65
CA PRO A 113 7.60 -36.35 4.65
C PRO A 113 7.21 -35.19 5.57
N GLY A 114 5.91 -34.90 5.73
CA GLY A 114 5.42 -33.84 6.62
C GLY A 114 5.64 -34.14 8.10
N LYS A 115 5.40 -35.40 8.51
CA LYS A 115 5.70 -35.89 9.86
C LYS A 115 7.20 -35.84 10.14
N ALA A 116 8.02 -36.35 9.22
CA ALA A 116 9.49 -36.34 9.34
C ALA A 116 10.05 -34.90 9.45
N LEU A 117 9.51 -33.96 8.67
CA LEU A 117 9.88 -32.55 8.71
C LEU A 117 9.62 -31.93 10.08
N LEU A 118 8.44 -32.19 10.68
CA LEU A 118 8.09 -31.66 12.00
C LEU A 118 9.02 -32.22 13.09
N THR A 119 9.29 -33.52 13.08
CA THR A 119 10.18 -34.16 14.06
C THR A 119 11.59 -33.58 13.99
N LYS A 120 12.18 -33.47 12.79
CA LYS A 120 13.51 -32.86 12.61
C LYS A 120 13.52 -31.38 12.98
N ALA A 121 12.50 -30.60 12.59
CA ALA A 121 12.42 -29.18 12.93
C ALA A 121 12.33 -28.95 14.45
N ARG A 122 11.53 -29.76 15.16
CA ARG A 122 11.45 -29.72 16.63
C ARG A 122 12.78 -30.07 17.29
N ALA A 123 13.49 -31.07 16.78
CA ALA A 123 14.82 -31.43 17.29
C ALA A 123 15.83 -30.27 17.13
N LEU A 124 15.82 -29.60 15.96
CA LEU A 124 16.68 -28.45 15.70
C LEU A 124 16.28 -27.17 16.47
N TYR A 125 15.02 -27.05 16.90
CA TYR A 125 14.51 -25.90 17.65
C TYR A 125 14.76 -26.00 19.17
N LYS A 126 14.81 -27.23 19.69
CA LYS A 126 15.17 -27.51 21.09
C LYS A 126 16.67 -27.32 21.35
N LYS A 127 17.48 -27.43 20.30
CA LYS A 127 18.90 -27.11 20.30
C LYS A 127 19.11 -25.59 20.34
#